data_AF-A0A544Z406-F1
#
_entry.id   AF-A0A544Z406-F1
#
_cell.length_a   1.000
_cell.length_b   1.000
_cell.length_c   1.000
_cell.angle_alpha   90.00
_cell.angle_beta   90.00
_cell.angle_gamma   90.00
#
_symmetry.space_group_name_H-M   'P 1'
#
loop_
_entity.id
_entity.type
_entity.pdbx_description
1 polymer ?
#
loop_
_entity_poly.entity_id
_entity_poly.type
_entity_poly.pdbx_seq_one_letter_code
_entity_poly.pdbx_strand_id
1 'polypeptide(L)'
;MSATGSDQADRCFVIADEGVQIRKPVTFVDALEGGWYIDLIDLEEAGPKELAVHDLYVDILVPPLGRRYEVLDLDEFADALEDGAIDAATAVRVLRDTQRFIDKHLRNLNQDPPGSWPDFPPAAILGLAELPPFDVAQRT
;
A
#
# COMPACT_ATOMS: atom_id res chain seq x y z
N MET A 1 -26.49 -14.79 22.38
CA MET A 1 -25.60 -14.67 21.22
C MET A 1 -25.13 -13.23 21.15
N SER A 2 -23.91 -12.96 21.61
CA SER A 2 -23.32 -11.62 21.55
C SER A 2 -22.61 -11.52 20.21
N ALA A 3 -22.98 -10.55 19.38
CA ALA A 3 -22.19 -10.19 18.22
C ALA A 3 -20.93 -9.49 18.74
N THR A 4 -19.80 -10.20 18.77
CA THR A 4 -18.48 -9.56 18.78
C THR A 4 -18.33 -8.89 17.41
N GLY A 5 -18.67 -7.60 17.33
CA GLY A 5 -18.22 -6.78 16.21
C GLY A 5 -16.70 -6.84 16.20
N SER A 6 -16.10 -7.38 15.14
CA SER A 6 -14.67 -7.31 14.98
C SER A 6 -14.29 -5.84 14.95
N ASP A 7 -13.48 -5.42 15.91
CA ASP A 7 -12.92 -4.09 16.05
C ASP A 7 -11.84 -3.86 14.95
N GLN A 8 -12.22 -4.15 13.71
CA GLN A 8 -11.35 -4.06 12.54
C GLN A 8 -11.33 -2.58 12.17
N ALA A 9 -10.22 -1.92 12.52
CA ALA A 9 -9.94 -0.56 12.10
C ALA A 9 -9.21 -0.61 10.76
N ASP A 10 -9.59 0.26 9.83
CA ASP A 10 -8.78 0.54 8.65
C ASP A 10 -7.39 1.01 9.11
N ARG A 11 -6.36 0.39 8.56
CA ARG A 11 -4.97 0.73 8.81
C ARG A 11 -4.35 1.19 7.51
N CYS A 12 -3.68 2.34 7.58
CA CYS A 12 -2.95 2.96 6.48
C CYS A 12 -1.54 3.30 6.97
N PHE A 13 -0.52 2.94 6.21
CA PHE A 13 0.88 3.18 6.49
C PHE A 13 1.53 3.83 5.29
N VAL A 14 2.38 4.82 5.52
CA VAL A 14 3.20 5.45 4.48
C VAL A 14 4.65 5.03 4.68
N ILE A 15 5.24 4.41 3.66
CA ILE A 15 6.67 4.05 3.62
C ILE A 15 7.34 5.05 2.68
N ALA A 16 7.73 6.20 3.24
CA ALA A 16 8.16 7.38 2.48
C ALA A 16 9.39 7.13 1.59
N ASP A 17 10.33 6.31 2.05
CA ASP A 17 11.55 5.95 1.32
C ASP A 17 11.30 5.01 0.14
N GLU A 18 10.14 4.34 0.11
CA GLU A 18 9.70 3.48 -0.97
C GLU A 18 8.65 4.14 -1.87
N GLY A 19 8.14 5.31 -1.50
CA GLY A 19 7.10 6.01 -2.26
C GLY A 19 5.78 5.23 -2.33
N VAL A 20 5.42 4.53 -1.25
CA VAL A 20 4.19 3.73 -1.19
C VAL A 20 3.33 4.06 0.02
N GLN A 21 2.03 3.99 -0.19
CA GLN A 21 1.02 3.88 0.86
C GLN A 21 0.51 2.44 0.87
N ILE A 22 0.44 1.82 2.04
CA ILE A 22 -0.06 0.45 2.21
C ILE A 22 -1.26 0.47 3.12
N ARG A 23 -2.37 -0.11 2.64
CA ARG A 23 -3.65 -0.17 3.33
C ARG A 23 -4.08 -1.61 3.55
N LYS A 24 -4.75 -1.85 4.66
CA LYS A 24 -5.49 -3.09 4.93
C LYS A 24 -6.98 -2.76 5.07
N PRO A 25 -7.73 -2.72 3.95
CA PRO A 25 -9.11 -2.26 3.96
C PRO A 25 -10.03 -3.25 4.68
N VAL A 26 -10.86 -2.78 5.61
CA VAL A 26 -11.90 -3.58 6.27
C VAL A 26 -13.10 -3.81 5.35
N THR A 27 -13.17 -3.07 4.25
CA THR A 27 -14.16 -3.23 3.18
C THR A 27 -13.86 -4.41 2.27
N PHE A 28 -12.66 -4.99 2.33
CA PHE A 28 -12.34 -6.21 1.61
C PHE A 28 -13.09 -7.39 2.22
N VAL A 29 -13.94 -8.02 1.41
CA VAL A 29 -14.77 -9.17 1.79
C VAL A 29 -14.50 -10.36 0.89
N ASP A 30 -15.03 -11.52 1.26
CA ASP A 30 -14.91 -12.78 0.51
C ASP A 30 -13.45 -13.12 0.18
N ALA A 31 -13.11 -13.24 -1.11
CA ALA A 31 -11.78 -13.65 -1.56
C ALA A 31 -10.68 -12.62 -1.23
N LEU A 32 -11.04 -11.39 -0.90
CA LEU A 32 -10.11 -10.31 -0.55
C LEU A 32 -9.99 -10.09 0.96
N GLU A 33 -10.81 -10.73 1.79
CA GLU A 33 -10.84 -10.49 3.24
C GLU A 33 -9.45 -10.68 3.87
N GLY A 34 -8.90 -9.60 4.43
CA GLY A 34 -7.56 -9.57 5.02
C GLY A 34 -6.41 -9.34 4.03
N GLY A 35 -6.72 -9.06 2.76
CA GLY A 35 -5.79 -8.62 1.74
C GLY A 35 -5.29 -7.19 1.96
N TRP A 36 -4.37 -6.77 1.09
CA TRP A 36 -3.70 -5.48 1.16
C TRP A 36 -3.82 -4.74 -0.16
N TYR A 37 -3.90 -3.41 -0.07
CA TYR A 37 -3.87 -2.49 -1.20
C TYR A 37 -2.66 -1.58 -1.05
N ILE A 38 -1.90 -1.38 -2.11
CA ILE A 38 -0.68 -0.57 -2.11
C ILE A 38 -0.80 0.46 -3.21
N ASP A 39 -0.79 1.74 -2.84
CA ASP A 39 -0.72 2.85 -3.79
C ASP A 39 0.72 3.31 -3.96
N LEU A 40 1.13 3.61 -5.18
CA LEU A 40 2.32 4.41 -5.44
C LEU A 40 1.98 5.87 -5.21
N ILE A 41 2.83 6.58 -4.45
CA ILE A 41 2.54 7.94 -4.01
C ILE A 41 3.74 8.87 -4.16
N ASP A 42 3.45 10.17 -4.24
CA ASP A 42 4.42 11.22 -3.97
C ASP A 42 4.12 11.92 -2.65
N LEU A 43 5.16 12.46 -2.04
CA LEU A 43 5.07 13.15 -0.76
C LEU A 43 5.57 14.58 -0.90
N GLU A 44 4.73 15.53 -0.53
CA GLU A 44 5.04 16.95 -0.56
C GLU A 44 4.96 17.55 0.85
N GLU A 45 5.99 18.29 1.26
CA GLU A 45 5.95 19.11 2.47
C GLU A 45 5.06 20.34 2.24
N ALA A 46 3.75 20.20 2.49
CA ALA A 46 2.77 21.25 2.28
C ALA A 46 2.82 22.37 3.34
N GLY A 47 3.51 22.15 4.46
CA GLY A 47 3.67 23.14 5.52
C GLY A 47 4.32 22.58 6.80
N PRO A 48 4.42 23.40 7.87
CA PRO A 48 4.99 22.95 9.14
C PRO A 48 4.17 21.80 9.75
N LYS A 49 4.77 20.60 9.78
CA LYS A 49 4.14 19.34 10.25
C LYS A 49 2.95 18.88 9.39
N GLU A 50 2.91 19.31 8.14
CA GLU A 50 1.89 18.89 7.17
C GLU A 50 2.58 18.22 5.98
N LEU A 51 2.04 17.05 5.62
CA LEU A 51 2.51 16.27 4.49
C LEU A 51 1.30 16.01 3.59
N ALA A 52 1.39 16.42 2.33
CA ALA A 52 0.44 16.02 1.31
C ALA A 52 0.90 14.69 0.70
N VAL A 53 -0.04 13.76 0.57
CA VAL A 53 0.14 12.47 -0.10
C VAL A 53 -0.58 12.56 -1.42
N HIS A 54 0.17 12.49 -2.51
CA HIS A 54 -0.37 12.53 -3.86
C HIS A 54 -0.39 11.12 -4.42
N ASP A 55 -1.54 10.71 -4.93
CA ASP A 55 -1.71 9.44 -5.61
C ASP A 55 -1.01 9.47 -6.99
N LEU A 56 -0.34 8.39 -7.36
CA LEU A 56 0.38 8.26 -8.64
C LEU A 56 -0.20 7.14 -9.53
N TYR A 57 -1.49 6.84 -9.39
CA TYR A 57 -2.32 6.02 -10.26
C TYR A 57 -1.97 4.53 -10.35
N VAL A 58 -0.74 4.12 -10.04
CA VAL A 58 -0.35 2.71 -10.07
C VAL A 58 -0.62 2.08 -8.71
N ASP A 59 -1.43 1.04 -8.71
CA ASP A 59 -1.78 0.29 -7.51
C ASP A 59 -1.38 -1.17 -7.58
N ILE A 60 -1.21 -1.79 -6.42
CA ILE A 60 -0.97 -3.22 -6.27
C ILE A 60 -1.98 -3.80 -5.28
N LEU A 61 -2.72 -4.81 -5.72
CA LEU A 61 -3.59 -5.62 -4.87
C LEU A 61 -2.88 -6.92 -4.49
N VAL A 62 -2.79 -7.19 -3.19
CA VAL A 62 -2.25 -8.45 -2.65
C VAL A 62 -3.36 -9.19 -1.89
N PRO A 63 -4.00 -10.19 -2.52
CA PRO A 63 -4.98 -11.05 -1.85
C PRO A 63 -4.40 -11.75 -0.60
N PRO A 64 -5.26 -12.12 0.37
CA PRO A 64 -4.82 -12.74 1.63
C PRO A 64 -4.19 -14.12 1.45
N LEU A 65 -4.52 -14.82 0.35
CA LEU A 65 -4.11 -16.19 0.08
C LEU A 65 -3.39 -16.30 -1.27
N GLY A 66 -2.28 -17.03 -1.26
CA GLY A 66 -1.46 -17.27 -2.45
C GLY A 66 -0.28 -16.29 -2.60
N ARG A 67 0.44 -16.42 -3.72
CA ARG A 67 1.59 -15.57 -4.09
C ARG A 67 1.36 -14.79 -5.38
N ARG A 68 0.11 -14.47 -5.69
CA ARG A 68 -0.23 -13.61 -6.83
C ARG A 68 -0.62 -12.26 -6.28
N TYR A 69 -0.12 -11.23 -6.92
CA TYR A 69 -0.57 -9.86 -6.77
C TYR A 69 -1.03 -9.38 -8.14
N GLU A 70 -1.85 -8.35 -8.14
CA GLU A 70 -2.35 -7.70 -9.34
C GLU A 70 -1.80 -6.29 -9.37
N VAL A 71 -1.25 -5.87 -10.51
CA VAL A 71 -0.92 -4.45 -10.75
C VAL A 71 -2.11 -3.86 -11.48
N LEU A 72 -2.66 -2.79 -10.94
CA LEU A 72 -3.90 -2.16 -11.38
C LEU A 72 -3.61 -0.77 -11.96
N ASP A 73 -4.61 -0.25 -12.68
CA ASP A 73 -4.74 1.17 -13.07
C ASP A 73 -3.56 1.74 -13.89
N LEU A 74 -2.90 0.86 -14.65
CA LEU A 74 -1.86 1.22 -15.61
C LEU A 74 -2.40 2.05 -16.80
N ASP A 75 -3.68 1.93 -17.10
CA ASP A 75 -4.38 2.77 -18.08
C ASP A 75 -4.59 4.19 -17.54
N GLU A 76 -5.06 4.35 -16.29
CA GLU A 76 -5.15 5.67 -15.65
C GLU A 76 -3.79 6.35 -15.53
N PHE A 77 -2.74 5.59 -15.18
CA PHE A 77 -1.36 6.09 -15.19
C PHE A 77 -0.90 6.56 -16.58
N ALA A 78 -1.30 5.85 -17.64
CA ALA A 78 -0.98 6.23 -19.02
C ALA A 78 -1.72 7.50 -19.43
N ASP A 79 -3.00 7.61 -19.09
CA ASP A 79 -3.82 8.79 -19.36
C ASP A 79 -3.27 10.02 -18.63
N ALA A 80 -2.87 9.88 -17.36
CA ALA A 80 -2.26 10.95 -16.56
C ALA A 80 -0.90 11.44 -17.12
N LEU A 81 -0.16 10.55 -17.78
CA LEU A 81 1.07 10.94 -18.49
C LEU A 81 0.75 11.62 -19.83
N GLU A 82 -0.27 11.16 -20.54
CA GLU A 82 -0.68 11.72 -21.84
C GLU A 82 -1.28 13.13 -21.69
N ASP A 83 -2.11 13.34 -20.67
CA ASP A 83 -2.77 14.63 -20.41
C ASP A 83 -1.87 15.64 -19.66
N GLY A 84 -0.73 15.18 -19.13
CA GLY A 84 0.25 15.98 -18.43
C GLY A 84 -0.06 16.22 -16.95
N ALA A 85 -0.98 15.47 -16.34
CA ALA A 85 -1.20 15.46 -14.90
C ALA A 85 0.07 15.00 -14.15
N ILE A 86 0.85 14.10 -14.74
CA ILE A 86 2.22 13.78 -14.30
C ILE A 86 3.23 14.02 -15.41
N ASP A 87 4.45 14.42 -15.02
CA ASP A 87 5.54 14.56 -15.98
C ASP A 87 6.27 13.22 -16.24
N ALA A 88 7.08 13.20 -17.29
CA ALA A 88 7.83 12.00 -17.66
C ALA A 88 8.84 11.55 -16.59
N ALA A 89 9.36 12.46 -15.76
CA ALA A 89 10.30 12.10 -14.70
C ALA A 89 9.58 11.38 -13.55
N THR A 90 8.41 11.87 -13.15
CA THR A 90 7.49 11.21 -12.21
C THR A 90 7.07 9.85 -12.74
N ALA A 91 6.66 9.75 -14.00
CA ALA A 91 6.29 8.46 -14.58
C ALA A 91 7.44 7.42 -14.57
N VAL A 92 8.66 7.86 -14.93
CA VAL A 92 9.86 7.00 -14.86
C VAL A 92 10.15 6.55 -13.43
N ARG A 93 9.95 7.42 -12.44
CA ARG A 93 10.12 7.07 -11.04
C ARG A 93 9.09 6.03 -10.61
N VAL A 94 7.80 6.26 -10.88
CA VAL A 94 6.71 5.33 -10.53
C VAL A 94 7.02 3.93 -11.05
N LEU A 95 7.32 3.78 -12.35
CA LEU A 95 7.64 2.47 -12.93
C LEU A 95 8.82 1.76 -12.25
N ARG A 96 9.85 2.51 -11.83
CA ARG A 96 11.01 1.94 -11.13
C ARG A 96 10.66 1.56 -9.70
N ASP A 97 9.90 2.39 -9.01
CA ASP A 97 9.55 2.17 -7.61
C ASP A 97 8.53 1.02 -7.49
N THR A 98 7.56 0.90 -8.41
CA THR A 98 6.69 -0.28 -8.55
C THR A 98 7.52 -1.57 -8.69
N GLN A 99 8.49 -1.59 -9.62
CA GLN A 99 9.31 -2.78 -9.83
C GLN A 99 10.20 -3.11 -8.63
N ARG A 100 10.78 -2.10 -7.97
CA ARG A 100 11.60 -2.29 -6.76
C ARG A 100 10.78 -2.83 -5.60
N PHE A 101 9.57 -2.30 -5.39
CA PHE A 101 8.66 -2.79 -4.36
C PHE A 101 8.32 -4.25 -4.58
N ILE A 102 7.94 -4.61 -5.82
CA ILE A 102 7.69 -5.99 -6.22
C ILE A 102 8.91 -6.86 -5.94
N ASP A 103 10.10 -6.49 -6.41
CA ASP A 103 11.30 -7.30 -6.28
C ASP A 103 11.72 -7.51 -4.82
N LYS A 104 11.49 -6.51 -3.97
CA LYS A 104 11.85 -6.55 -2.55
C LYS A 104 10.82 -7.31 -1.70
N HIS A 105 9.53 -7.06 -1.90
CA HIS A 105 8.48 -7.50 -0.98
C HIS A 105 7.62 -8.64 -1.51
N LEU A 106 7.44 -8.74 -2.83
CA LEU A 106 6.46 -9.66 -3.44
C LEU A 106 7.13 -10.75 -4.28
N ARG A 107 8.35 -10.55 -4.76
CA ARG A 107 9.03 -11.51 -5.63
C ARG A 107 9.97 -12.41 -4.84
N ASN A 108 9.71 -13.71 -4.88
CA ASN A 108 10.65 -14.72 -4.39
C ASN A 108 10.98 -15.72 -5.50
N LEU A 109 12.13 -15.51 -6.17
CA LEU A 109 12.60 -16.38 -7.25
C LEU A 109 13.23 -17.69 -6.75
N ASN A 110 13.56 -17.79 -5.46
CA ASN A 110 14.57 -18.75 -5.00
C ASN A 110 14.08 -19.90 -4.11
N GLN A 111 12.82 -20.01 -3.67
CA GLN A 111 12.42 -21.20 -2.90
C GLN A 111 10.92 -21.49 -2.69
N ASP A 112 10.62 -22.80 -2.81
CA ASP A 112 9.61 -23.57 -2.09
C ASP A 112 9.92 -23.63 -0.58
N PRO A 113 8.92 -23.74 0.32
CA PRO A 113 7.55 -24.13 0.03
C PRO A 113 6.65 -22.96 -0.41
N PRO A 114 5.53 -23.26 -1.09
CA PRO A 114 4.51 -22.27 -1.42
C PRO A 114 3.85 -21.78 -0.13
N GLY A 115 3.92 -20.48 0.17
CA GLY A 115 3.09 -19.92 1.25
C GLY A 115 3.54 -18.61 1.90
N SER A 116 4.82 -18.22 1.80
CA SER A 116 5.31 -16.98 2.43
C SER A 116 5.88 -15.98 1.42
N TRP A 117 5.50 -14.71 1.54
CA TRP A 117 6.18 -13.60 0.87
C TRP A 117 7.56 -13.37 1.50
N PRO A 118 8.55 -12.80 0.77
CA PRO A 118 9.88 -12.53 1.32
C PRO A 118 9.85 -11.52 2.47
N ASP A 119 9.07 -10.44 2.34
CA ASP A 119 8.87 -9.40 3.35
C ASP A 119 7.52 -8.70 3.13
N PHE A 120 6.41 -9.44 3.31
CA PHE A 120 5.07 -8.87 3.15
C PHE A 120 4.07 -9.35 4.23
N PRO A 121 3.37 -8.43 4.92
CA PRO A 121 3.55 -6.98 4.86
C PRO A 121 4.97 -6.56 5.28
N PRO A 122 5.50 -5.41 4.81
CA PRO A 122 6.88 -5.01 5.10
C PRO A 122 7.16 -4.97 6.60
N ALA A 123 8.31 -5.50 7.03
CA ALA A 123 8.71 -5.53 8.44
C ALA A 123 8.67 -4.14 9.10
N ALA A 124 8.92 -3.08 8.31
CA ALA A 124 8.88 -1.68 8.75
C ALA A 124 7.53 -1.26 9.34
N ILE A 125 6.42 -1.88 8.93
CA ILE A 125 5.07 -1.49 9.40
C ILE A 125 4.55 -2.38 10.53
N LEU A 126 5.20 -3.50 10.85
CA LEU A 126 4.69 -4.47 11.82
C LEU A 126 4.49 -3.85 13.21
N GLY A 127 5.48 -3.10 13.71
CA GLY A 127 5.37 -2.43 15.01
C GLY A 127 4.29 -1.35 15.06
N LEU A 128 4.00 -0.70 13.92
CA LEU A 128 2.91 0.29 13.81
C LEU A 128 1.55 -0.38 13.72
N ALA A 129 1.46 -1.54 13.06
CA ALA A 129 0.22 -2.28 12.90
C ALA A 129 -0.34 -2.83 14.22
N GLU A 130 0.54 -3.09 15.19
CA GLU A 130 0.19 -3.55 16.54
C GLU A 130 -0.27 -2.43 17.47
N LEU A 131 -0.14 -1.16 17.08
CA LEU A 131 -0.57 -0.05 17.92
C LEU A 131 -2.10 -0.08 18.13
N PRO A 132 -2.57 0.26 19.35
CA PRO A 132 -4.00 0.42 19.58
C PRO A 132 -4.55 1.54 18.67
N PRO A 133 -5.84 1.51 18.32
CA PRO A 133 -6.49 2.66 17.68
C PRO A 133 -6.20 3.93 18.48
N PHE A 134 -5.94 5.05 17.78
CA PHE A 134 -5.74 6.33 18.44
C PHE A 134 -6.99 6.67 19.27
N ASP A 135 -6.80 6.90 20.56
CA ASP A 135 -7.87 7.35 21.43
C ASP A 135 -8.20 8.80 21.07
N VAL A 136 -9.44 9.05 20.61
CA VAL A 136 -9.88 10.36 20.10
C VAL A 136 -9.78 11.46 21.17
N ALA A 137 -9.62 11.08 22.44
CA ALA A 137 -9.56 11.96 23.61
C ALA A 137 -8.26 12.78 23.78
N GLN A 138 -7.22 12.58 22.97
CA GLN A 138 -5.94 13.31 23.13
C GLN A 138 -5.74 14.51 22.18
N ARG A 139 -6.81 15.03 21.55
CA ARG A 139 -6.79 16.33 20.89
C ARG A 139 -7.25 17.43 21.85
N THR A 140 -6.38 17.84 22.77
CA THR A 140 -6.50 19.10 23.53
C THR A 140 -5.14 19.77 23.62
#